data_AF-A0A973RM28-F1
#
_entry.id   AF-A0A973RM28-F1
#
_cell.length_a   1.000
_cell.length_b   1.000
_cell.length_c   1.000
_cell.angle_alpha   90.00
_cell.angle_beta   90.00
_cell.angle_gamma   90.00
#
_symmetry.space_group_name_H-M   'P 1'
#
loop_
_entity.id
_entity.type
_entity.pdbx_description
1 polymer ?
#
loop_
_entity_poly.entity_id
_entity_poly.type
_entity_poly.pdbx_seq_one_letter_code
_entity_poly.pdbx_strand_id
1 'polypeptide(L)'
;MSVDVHLGDKQGLDRTRRYLRPVARLQLPTEPDLVHLALYEWLPSFEAWATGPALCGRSTAQGPLPEGTETTCTACQAYEPKYRMALDLQAGLATRVTQEPVLVGQGQLHEQVRAAVRDAGLKQRWLADRLHVSDKHLSQMLTGRVVMTLEWAERIVALCGMELVVTVRPRGGVAR
;
A
#
# COMPACT_ATOMS: atom_id res chain seq x y z
N MET A 1 10.47 -26.22 -23.31
CA MET A 1 9.56 -25.12 -23.66
C MET A 1 10.28 -23.82 -23.36
N SER A 2 10.26 -22.85 -24.28
CA SER A 2 10.82 -21.51 -24.00
C SER A 2 9.84 -20.76 -23.09
N VAL A 3 10.33 -20.18 -21.99
CA VAL A 3 9.52 -19.37 -21.08
C VAL A 3 9.54 -17.93 -21.59
N ASP A 4 8.37 -17.35 -21.84
CA ASP A 4 8.26 -15.94 -22.20
C ASP A 4 8.40 -15.06 -20.96
N VAL A 5 9.62 -14.52 -20.74
CA VAL A 5 9.97 -13.71 -19.57
C VAL A 5 9.28 -12.34 -19.52
N HIS A 6 8.65 -11.90 -20.62
CA HIS A 6 7.89 -10.65 -20.71
C HIS A 6 6.38 -10.87 -20.82
N LEU A 7 5.90 -12.08 -20.58
CA LEU A 7 4.47 -12.40 -20.65
C LEU A 7 3.61 -11.48 -19.77
N GLY A 8 4.07 -11.17 -18.55
CA GLY A 8 3.37 -10.25 -17.65
C GLY A 8 3.21 -8.84 -18.23
N ASP A 9 4.23 -8.33 -18.96
CA ASP A 9 4.13 -7.02 -19.61
C ASP A 9 3.11 -7.04 -20.75
N LYS A 10 3.08 -8.13 -21.55
CA LYS A 10 2.09 -8.33 -22.62
C LYS A 10 0.65 -8.44 -22.09
N GLN A 11 0.51 -8.94 -20.85
CA GLN A 11 -0.76 -9.01 -20.12
C GLN A 11 -1.12 -7.69 -19.42
N GLY A 12 -0.26 -6.67 -19.47
CA GLY A 12 -0.48 -5.38 -18.79
C GLY A 12 -0.39 -5.49 -17.26
N LEU A 13 0.35 -6.45 -16.73
CA LEU A 13 0.54 -6.59 -15.29
C LEU A 13 1.44 -5.48 -14.74
N ASP A 14 1.06 -4.93 -13.60
CA ASP A 14 1.86 -3.98 -12.84
C ASP A 14 3.08 -4.68 -12.21
N ARG A 15 4.28 -4.26 -12.64
CA ARG A 15 5.59 -4.78 -12.20
C ARG A 15 5.87 -4.58 -10.70
N THR A 16 5.12 -3.72 -10.01
CA THR A 16 5.27 -3.51 -8.56
C THR A 16 4.44 -4.50 -7.74
N ARG A 17 3.61 -5.31 -8.40
CA ARG A 17 2.67 -6.24 -7.77
C ARG A 17 3.07 -7.69 -8.01
N ARG A 18 2.52 -8.54 -7.15
CA ARG A 18 2.63 -10.00 -7.22
C ARG A 18 1.26 -10.59 -7.54
N TYR A 19 1.28 -11.69 -8.28
CA TYR A 19 0.07 -12.36 -8.74
C TYR A 19 0.15 -13.85 -8.40
N LEU A 20 -1.01 -14.50 -8.24
CA LEU A 20 -1.07 -15.96 -8.22
C LEU A 20 -1.31 -16.45 -9.64
N ARG A 21 -0.46 -17.36 -10.13
CA ARG A 21 -0.60 -17.97 -11.45
C ARG A 21 -0.47 -19.50 -11.38
N PRO A 22 -1.26 -20.23 -12.17
CA PRO A 22 -1.12 -21.66 -12.29
C PRO A 22 0.24 -22.01 -12.92
N VAL A 23 0.88 -23.07 -12.45
CA VAL A 23 2.15 -23.60 -12.97
C VAL A 23 2.04 -25.12 -13.10
N ALA A 24 2.77 -25.67 -14.07
CA ALA A 24 2.82 -27.11 -14.26
C ALA A 24 3.49 -27.83 -13.09
N ARG A 25 3.31 -29.14 -13.01
CA ARG A 25 4.12 -30.01 -12.14
C ARG A 25 5.60 -29.92 -12.48
N LEU A 26 6.43 -30.29 -11.52
CA LEU A 26 7.82 -30.62 -11.81
C LEU A 26 7.86 -31.93 -12.60
N GLN A 27 8.64 -31.99 -13.67
CA GLN A 27 8.74 -33.17 -14.53
C GLN A 27 9.61 -34.26 -13.88
N LEU A 28 9.14 -34.81 -12.77
CA LEU A 28 9.74 -35.97 -12.11
C LEU A 28 8.85 -37.20 -12.32
N PRO A 29 9.43 -38.41 -12.46
CA PRO A 29 8.67 -39.63 -12.77
C PRO A 29 7.53 -39.95 -11.78
N THR A 30 7.69 -39.58 -10.52
CA THR A 30 6.75 -39.89 -9.44
C THR A 30 5.81 -38.74 -9.09
N GLU A 31 5.98 -37.56 -9.70
CA GLU A 31 5.13 -36.42 -9.40
C GLU A 31 3.79 -36.54 -10.15
N PRO A 32 2.65 -36.46 -9.43
CA PRO A 32 1.34 -36.53 -10.03
C PRO A 32 1.14 -35.34 -10.97
N ASP A 33 0.36 -35.56 -12.03
CA ASP A 33 0.05 -34.53 -13.02
C ASP A 33 -0.97 -33.53 -12.47
N LEU A 34 -0.49 -32.67 -11.58
CA LEU A 34 -1.28 -31.62 -10.93
C LEU A 34 -0.86 -30.25 -11.43
N VAL A 35 -1.85 -29.37 -11.58
CA VAL A 35 -1.61 -27.95 -11.76
C VAL A 35 -1.48 -27.34 -10.38
N HIS A 36 -0.35 -26.69 -10.15
CA HIS A 36 -0.03 -26.02 -8.92
C HIS A 36 -0.26 -24.52 -9.04
N LEU A 37 -0.29 -23.81 -7.92
CA LEU A 37 -0.37 -22.35 -7.88
C LEU A 37 0.96 -21.80 -7.37
N ALA A 38 1.49 -20.74 -7.98
CA ALA A 38 2.72 -20.09 -7.57
C ALA A 38 2.58 -18.56 -7.57
N LEU A 39 3.47 -17.89 -6.83
CA LEU A 39 3.63 -16.44 -6.94
C LEU A 39 4.32 -16.10 -8.26
N TYR A 40 3.81 -15.09 -8.95
CA TYR A 40 4.33 -14.56 -10.20
C TYR A 40 4.65 -13.07 -9.99
N GLU A 41 5.91 -12.69 -10.19
CA GLU A 41 6.39 -11.34 -9.91
C GLU A 41 7.47 -10.89 -10.89
N TRP A 42 7.61 -9.58 -11.02
CA TRP A 42 8.71 -8.96 -11.76
C TRP A 42 9.98 -8.98 -10.91
N LEU A 43 11.08 -9.46 -11.47
CA LEU A 43 12.39 -9.46 -10.84
C LEU A 43 13.30 -8.43 -11.52
N PRO A 44 13.54 -7.25 -10.92
CA PRO A 44 14.31 -6.18 -11.53
C PRO A 44 15.74 -6.59 -11.92
N SER A 45 16.39 -7.41 -11.10
CA SER A 45 17.77 -7.88 -11.36
C SER A 45 17.91 -8.73 -12.61
N PHE A 46 16.82 -9.31 -13.10
CA PHE A 46 16.79 -10.17 -14.28
C PHE A 46 15.98 -9.54 -15.42
N GLU A 47 15.37 -8.38 -15.20
CA GLU A 47 14.41 -7.74 -16.10
C GLU A 47 13.38 -8.73 -16.66
N ALA A 48 12.89 -9.61 -15.78
CA ALA A 48 12.08 -10.74 -16.17
C ALA A 48 10.96 -10.98 -15.17
N TRP A 49 9.81 -11.42 -15.68
CA TRP A 49 8.78 -12.04 -14.87
C TRP A 49 9.15 -13.49 -14.57
N ALA A 50 8.98 -13.90 -13.31
CA ALA A 50 9.30 -15.26 -12.87
C ALA A 50 8.23 -15.83 -11.95
N THR A 51 8.07 -17.15 -11.98
CA THR A 51 7.25 -17.87 -11.00
C THR A 51 8.14 -18.37 -9.88
N GLY A 52 7.75 -18.13 -8.63
CA GLY A 52 8.39 -18.76 -7.48
C GLY A 52 8.06 -20.25 -7.38
N PRO A 53 8.51 -20.93 -6.31
CA PRO A 53 7.98 -22.23 -5.95
C PRO A 53 6.46 -22.18 -5.81
N ALA A 54 5.80 -23.28 -6.17
CA ALA A 54 4.39 -23.48 -5.91
C ALA A 54 4.11 -23.33 -4.41
N LEU A 55 2.90 -22.90 -4.06
CA LEU A 55 2.47 -22.67 -2.68
C LEU A 55 2.63 -23.92 -1.80
N CYS A 56 2.45 -25.11 -2.38
CA CYS A 56 2.65 -26.38 -1.67
C CYS A 56 4.12 -26.85 -1.62
N GLY A 57 5.05 -26.14 -2.25
CA GLY A 57 6.47 -26.48 -2.31
C GLY A 57 6.85 -27.61 -3.28
N ARG A 58 5.87 -28.27 -3.92
CA ARG A 58 6.13 -29.46 -4.76
C ARG A 58 6.55 -29.19 -6.20
N SER A 59 6.24 -28.00 -6.71
CA SER A 59 6.67 -27.58 -8.05
C SER A 59 7.53 -26.33 -7.95
N THR A 60 8.60 -26.30 -8.73
CA THR A 60 9.46 -25.12 -8.95
C THR A 60 9.49 -24.75 -10.44
N ALA A 61 8.51 -25.25 -11.21
CA ALA A 61 8.41 -25.00 -12.63
C ALA A 61 8.34 -23.49 -12.94
N GLN A 62 9.15 -23.07 -13.91
CA GLN A 62 9.16 -21.70 -14.39
C GLN A 62 8.15 -21.51 -15.53
N GLY A 63 7.50 -20.35 -15.53
CA GLY A 63 6.56 -19.95 -16.56
C GLY A 63 5.11 -20.25 -16.16
N PRO A 64 4.25 -19.23 -16.07
CA PRO A 64 2.84 -19.45 -15.76
C PRO A 64 2.16 -20.19 -16.91
N LEU A 65 1.21 -21.05 -16.58
CA LEU A 65 0.27 -21.63 -17.54
C LEU A 65 -0.71 -20.55 -18.05
N PRO A 66 -1.39 -20.80 -19.19
CA PRO A 66 -2.34 -19.86 -19.75
C PRO A 66 -3.40 -19.40 -18.74
N GLU A 67 -3.86 -18.16 -18.91
CA GLU A 67 -4.94 -17.62 -18.10
C GLU A 67 -6.20 -18.48 -18.21
N GLY A 68 -6.88 -18.68 -17.08
CA GLY A 68 -8.04 -19.59 -16.98
C GLY A 68 -7.69 -21.05 -16.69
N THR A 69 -6.40 -21.44 -16.65
CA THR A 69 -6.03 -22.80 -16.22
C THR A 69 -6.38 -23.00 -14.75
N GLU A 70 -7.20 -24.00 -14.46
CA GLU A 70 -7.63 -24.32 -13.10
C GLU A 70 -6.49 -25.01 -12.31
N THR A 71 -6.33 -24.61 -11.05
CA THR A 71 -5.42 -25.28 -10.11
C THR A 71 -6.07 -26.57 -9.62
N THR A 72 -5.41 -27.71 -9.79
CA THR A 72 -5.91 -29.03 -9.36
C THR A 72 -5.21 -29.58 -8.12
N CYS A 73 -4.11 -28.97 -7.69
CA CYS A 73 -3.43 -29.33 -6.45
C CYS A 73 -4.25 -28.87 -5.23
N THR A 74 -4.86 -29.81 -4.50
CA THR A 74 -5.68 -29.54 -3.30
C THR A 74 -4.94 -28.76 -2.21
N ALA A 75 -3.65 -29.02 -2.02
CA ALA A 75 -2.82 -28.26 -1.09
C ALA A 75 -2.67 -26.79 -1.53
N CYS A 76 -2.49 -26.51 -2.82
CA CYS A 76 -2.45 -25.14 -3.33
C CYS A 76 -3.80 -24.45 -3.18
N GLN A 77 -4.90 -25.13 -3.49
CA GLN A 77 -6.27 -24.62 -3.29
C GLN A 77 -6.54 -24.25 -1.83
N ALA A 78 -6.07 -25.07 -0.88
CA ALA A 78 -6.21 -24.79 0.54
C ALA A 78 -5.44 -23.53 0.99
N TYR A 79 -4.28 -23.26 0.39
CA TYR A 79 -3.48 -22.05 0.68
C TYR A 79 -3.94 -20.80 -0.07
N GLU A 80 -4.62 -20.97 -1.20
CA GLU A 80 -4.97 -19.87 -2.10
C GLU A 80 -5.71 -18.73 -1.40
N PRO A 81 -6.76 -18.94 -0.58
CA PRO A 81 -7.46 -17.83 0.08
C PRO A 81 -6.54 -16.97 0.94
N LYS A 82 -5.61 -17.60 1.66
CA LYS A 82 -4.64 -16.91 2.52
C LYS A 82 -3.68 -16.05 1.71
N TYR A 83 -3.16 -16.57 0.61
CA TYR A 83 -2.25 -15.82 -0.26
C TYR A 83 -2.98 -14.69 -0.99
N ARG A 84 -4.20 -14.94 -1.47
CA ARG A 84 -5.03 -13.90 -2.11
C ARG A 84 -5.29 -12.75 -1.15
N MET A 85 -5.68 -13.03 0.10
CA MET A 85 -5.83 -12.02 1.15
C MET A 85 -4.53 -11.22 1.38
N ALA A 86 -3.38 -11.91 1.45
CA ALA A 86 -2.09 -11.23 1.64
C ALA A 86 -1.71 -10.34 0.44
N LEU A 87 -1.98 -10.78 -0.78
CA LEU A 87 -1.75 -10.00 -2.00
C LEU A 87 -2.69 -8.80 -2.12
N ASP A 88 -3.95 -8.94 -1.72
CA ASP A 88 -4.92 -7.85 -1.69
C ASP A 88 -4.52 -6.80 -0.64
N LEU A 89 -4.07 -7.23 0.54
CA LEU A 89 -3.49 -6.33 1.55
C LEU A 89 -2.24 -5.63 1.02
N GLN A 90 -1.33 -6.35 0.35
CA GLN A 90 -0.14 -5.77 -0.26
C GLN A 90 -0.50 -4.77 -1.36
N ALA A 91 -1.48 -5.08 -2.21
CA ALA A 91 -1.97 -4.16 -3.24
C ALA A 91 -2.63 -2.92 -2.62
N GLY A 92 -3.39 -3.08 -1.53
CA GLY A 92 -3.96 -1.98 -0.76
C GLY A 92 -2.89 -1.10 -0.11
N LEU A 93 -1.81 -1.69 0.41
CA LEU A 93 -0.64 -0.96 0.92
C LEU A 93 0.13 -0.26 -0.19
N ALA A 94 0.39 -0.92 -1.32
CA ALA A 94 1.04 -0.32 -2.48
C ALA A 94 0.22 0.87 -3.01
N THR A 95 -1.11 0.75 -3.04
CA THR A 95 -2.01 1.86 -3.38
C THR A 95 -1.92 3.00 -2.35
N ARG A 96 -1.74 2.71 -1.06
CA ARG A 96 -1.58 3.73 0.00
C ARG A 96 -0.22 4.42 -0.04
N VAL A 97 0.84 3.71 -0.42
CA VAL A 97 2.22 4.25 -0.51
C VAL A 97 2.43 5.05 -1.78
N THR A 98 1.76 4.68 -2.88
CA THR A 98 1.84 5.40 -4.17
C THR A 98 0.88 6.57 -4.27
N GLN A 99 -0.15 6.64 -3.43
CA GLN A 99 -0.91 7.87 -3.32
C GLN A 99 -0.03 8.94 -2.64
N GLU A 100 -0.16 10.17 -3.09
CA GLU A 100 0.29 11.39 -2.43
C GLU A 100 -0.72 11.93 -1.35
N PRO A 101 -1.60 11.18 -0.63
CA PRO A 101 -2.64 11.83 0.16
C PRO A 101 -2.14 12.23 1.56
N VAL A 102 -0.96 11.76 2.01
CA VAL A 102 -0.37 12.19 3.28
C VAL A 102 0.00 13.67 3.20
N LEU A 103 0.46 14.15 2.03
CA LEU A 103 0.77 15.56 1.82
C LEU A 103 -0.50 16.42 1.67
N VAL A 104 -1.55 15.91 1.01
CA VAL A 104 -2.82 16.66 0.86
C VAL A 104 -3.54 16.84 2.21
N GLY A 105 -3.59 15.79 3.04
CA GLY A 105 -4.18 15.87 4.39
C GLY A 105 -3.36 16.75 5.35
N GLN A 106 -2.03 16.70 5.26
CA GLN A 106 -1.15 17.58 6.04
C GLN A 106 -1.28 19.04 5.59
N GLY A 107 -1.32 19.32 4.29
CA GLY A 107 -1.50 20.67 3.75
C GLY A 107 -2.80 21.31 4.25
N GLN A 108 -3.91 20.57 4.18
CA GLN A 108 -5.20 21.03 4.69
C GLN A 108 -5.18 21.27 6.21
N LEU A 109 -4.59 20.36 6.99
CA LEU A 109 -4.46 20.52 8.44
C LEU A 109 -3.64 21.77 8.79
N HIS A 110 -2.51 22.00 8.10
CA HIS A 110 -1.64 23.14 8.37
C HIS A 110 -2.33 24.46 8.04
N GLU A 111 -3.05 24.50 6.93
CA GLU A 111 -3.81 25.68 6.52
C GLU A 111 -4.93 26.00 7.52
N GLN A 112 -5.69 24.99 7.96
CA GLN A 112 -6.77 25.17 8.95
C GLN A 112 -6.23 25.64 10.31
N VAL A 113 -5.14 25.03 10.81
CA VAL A 113 -4.52 25.47 12.07
C VAL A 113 -3.96 26.89 11.94
N ARG A 114 -3.34 27.23 10.81
CA ARG A 114 -2.84 28.60 10.57
C ARG A 114 -3.98 29.61 10.50
N ALA A 115 -5.10 29.26 9.87
CA ALA A 115 -6.29 30.09 9.83
C ALA A 115 -6.85 30.32 11.25
N ALA A 116 -6.98 29.26 12.05
CA ALA A 116 -7.43 29.35 13.44
C ALA A 116 -6.57 30.32 14.28
N VAL A 117 -5.24 30.21 14.17
CA VAL A 117 -4.30 31.11 14.88
C VAL A 117 -4.49 32.56 14.45
N ARG A 118 -4.65 32.81 13.14
CA ARG A 118 -4.87 34.14 12.59
C ARG A 118 -6.20 34.73 13.05
N ASP A 119 -7.27 33.94 13.00
CA ASP A 119 -8.62 34.36 13.32
C ASP A 119 -8.79 34.62 14.84
N ALA A 120 -8.05 33.89 15.68
CA ALA A 120 -7.94 34.16 17.12
C ALA A 120 -7.06 35.39 17.46
N GLY A 121 -6.36 35.98 16.48
CA GLY A 121 -5.48 37.13 16.69
C GLY A 121 -4.27 36.86 17.60
N LEU A 122 -3.91 35.59 17.78
CA LEU A 122 -2.85 35.19 18.71
C LEU A 122 -1.47 35.36 18.09
N LYS A 123 -0.53 35.89 18.88
CA LYS A 123 0.87 36.00 18.47
C LYS A 123 1.54 34.62 18.56
N GLN A 124 2.29 34.24 17.53
CA GLN A 124 3.03 32.97 17.50
C GLN A 124 3.93 32.77 18.73
N ARG A 125 4.61 33.83 19.19
CA ARG A 125 5.43 33.75 20.40
C ARG A 125 4.64 33.35 21.64
N TRP A 126 3.44 33.89 21.81
CA TRP A 126 2.57 33.55 22.93
C TRP A 126 2.15 32.07 22.87
N LEU A 127 1.84 31.55 21.67
CA LEU A 127 1.54 30.13 21.47
C LEU A 127 2.76 29.25 21.78
N ALA A 128 3.95 29.63 21.30
CA ALA A 128 5.18 28.88 21.52
C ALA A 128 5.51 28.76 23.01
N ASP A 129 5.41 29.86 23.76
CA ASP A 129 5.59 29.91 25.21
C ASP A 129 4.61 28.96 25.92
N ARG A 130 3.32 28.98 25.52
CA ARG A 130 2.27 28.17 26.16
C ARG A 130 2.37 26.69 25.81
N LEU A 131 2.91 26.37 24.64
CA LEU A 131 3.12 25.01 24.14
C LEU A 131 4.47 24.42 24.57
N HIS A 132 5.33 25.22 25.21
CA HIS A 132 6.70 24.86 25.59
C HIS A 132 7.56 24.41 24.40
N VAL A 133 7.45 25.13 23.28
CA VAL A 133 8.25 24.91 22.06
C VAL A 133 8.96 26.20 21.65
N SER A 134 9.99 26.10 20.82
CA SER A 134 10.62 27.29 20.26
C SER A 134 9.74 27.96 19.19
N ASP A 135 9.84 29.29 19.07
CA ASP A 135 9.21 30.07 17.99
C ASP A 135 9.53 29.50 16.61
N LYS A 136 10.78 29.07 16.42
CA LYS A 136 11.25 28.44 15.18
C LYS A 136 10.50 27.14 14.90
N HIS A 137 10.35 26.28 15.90
CA HIS A 137 9.66 25.01 15.74
C HIS A 137 8.17 25.22 15.45
N LEU A 138 7.51 26.14 16.17
CA LEU A 138 6.11 26.49 15.89
C LEU A 138 5.94 27.06 14.48
N SER A 139 6.84 27.94 14.05
CA SER A 139 6.83 28.48 12.69
C SER A 139 6.97 27.38 11.64
N GLN A 140 7.88 26.42 11.84
CA GLN A 140 8.07 25.28 10.94
C GLN A 140 6.85 24.35 10.89
N MET A 141 6.22 24.08 12.04
CA MET A 141 4.96 23.32 12.11
C MET A 141 3.85 24.03 11.34
N LEU A 142 3.65 25.34 11.58
CA LEU A 142 2.60 26.10 10.91
C LEU A 142 2.84 26.30 9.41
N THR A 143 4.06 26.12 8.91
CA THR A 143 4.44 26.39 7.50
C THR A 143 4.62 25.14 6.63
N GLY A 144 4.42 23.92 7.14
CA GLY A 144 4.64 22.71 6.32
C GLY A 144 6.05 22.15 6.34
N ARG A 145 6.98 22.80 7.04
CA ARG A 145 8.39 22.38 7.07
C ARG A 145 8.65 21.24 8.07
N VAL A 146 7.75 21.06 9.03
CA VAL A 146 7.72 19.95 9.98
C VAL A 146 6.33 19.32 9.95
N VAL A 147 6.26 18.01 10.13
CA VAL A 147 4.99 17.27 10.20
C VAL A 147 4.16 17.79 11.38
N MET A 148 2.89 18.12 11.11
CA MET A 148 1.92 18.49 12.16
C MET A 148 1.20 17.23 12.58
N THR A 149 1.40 16.81 13.82
CA THR A 149 0.62 15.71 14.40
C THR A 149 -0.77 16.22 14.79
N LEU A 150 -1.74 15.31 14.88
CA LEU A 150 -3.08 15.66 15.37
C LEU A 150 -3.04 16.20 16.80
N GLU A 151 -2.16 15.66 17.65
CA GLU A 151 -1.93 16.15 19.01
C GLU A 151 -1.48 17.62 19.01
N TRP A 152 -0.53 17.99 18.14
CA TRP A 152 -0.09 19.38 18.05
C TRP A 152 -1.18 20.30 17.53
N ALA A 153 -1.91 19.86 16.49
CA ALA A 153 -3.03 20.62 15.95
C ALA A 153 -4.09 20.87 17.02
N GLU A 154 -4.50 19.84 17.76
CA GLU A 154 -5.46 19.93 18.86
C GLU A 154 -5.01 20.92 19.93
N ARG A 155 -3.76 20.82 20.39
CA ARG A 155 -3.20 21.74 21.40
C ARG A 155 -3.17 23.19 20.92
N ILE A 156 -2.84 23.43 19.65
CA ILE A 156 -2.82 24.79 19.08
C ILE A 156 -4.24 25.35 18.97
N VAL A 157 -5.20 24.59 18.42
CA VAL A 157 -6.57 25.09 18.24
C VAL A 157 -7.31 25.26 19.57
N ALA A 158 -7.01 24.43 20.57
CA ALA A 158 -7.54 24.60 21.93
C ALA A 158 -7.12 25.95 22.53
N LEU A 159 -5.87 26.38 22.31
CA LEU A 159 -5.41 27.72 22.71
C LEU A 159 -6.09 28.85 21.93
N CYS A 160 -6.58 28.56 20.73
CA CYS A 160 -7.38 29.49 19.92
C CYS A 160 -8.88 29.48 20.32
N GLY A 161 -9.28 28.67 21.31
CA GLY A 161 -10.69 28.52 21.71
C GLY A 161 -11.53 27.72 20.70
N MET A 162 -10.90 26.86 19.90
CA MET A 162 -11.54 26.05 18.87
C MET A 162 -11.38 24.55 19.15
N GLU A 163 -12.23 23.73 18.53
CA GLU A 163 -12.18 22.27 18.62
C GLU A 163 -11.73 21.67 17.28
N LEU A 164 -10.88 20.63 17.34
CA LEU A 164 -10.44 19.89 16.16
C LEU A 164 -11.42 18.74 15.87
N VAL A 165 -12.15 18.82 14.76
CA VAL A 165 -13.05 17.74 14.31
C VAL A 165 -12.45 17.03 13.10
N VAL A 166 -12.16 15.73 13.24
CA VAL A 166 -11.64 14.88 12.16
C VAL A 166 -12.75 13.97 11.65
N THR A 167 -13.16 14.14 10.39
CA THR A 167 -14.19 13.28 9.77
C THR A 167 -13.59 12.35 8.72
N VAL A 168 -13.91 11.06 8.79
CA VAL A 168 -13.59 10.08 7.75
C VAL A 168 -14.83 9.87 6.88
N ARG A 169 -14.70 10.07 5.56
CA ARG A 169 -15.76 9.76 4.61
C ARG A 169 -15.44 8.49 3.84
N PRO A 170 -16.42 7.60 3.60
CA PRO A 170 -16.23 6.49 2.70
C PRO A 170 -15.85 7.04 1.31
N ARG A 171 -14.78 6.51 0.73
CA ARG A 171 -14.50 6.71 -0.71
C ARG A 171 -15.70 6.13 -1.43
N GLY A 172 -16.44 6.95 -2.17
CA GLY A 172 -17.71 6.58 -2.79
C GLY A 172 -17.69 5.17 -3.38
N GLY A 173 -18.29 4.24 -2.65
CA GLY A 173 -18.60 2.90 -3.10
C GLY A 173 -20.11 2.90 -3.31
N VAL A 174 -20.51 2.95 -4.58
CA VAL A 174 -21.89 2.75 -5.01
C VAL A 174 -22.38 1.44 -4.38
N ALA A 175 -23.35 1.53 -3.49
CA ALA A 175 -24.18 0.38 -3.14
C ALA A 175 -24.90 -0.06 -4.43
N ARG A 176 -24.58 -1.26 -4.91
CA ARG A 176 -25.49 -2.05 -5.74
C ARG A 176 -25.99 -3.20 -4.88
#